data_AF-G4YIS9-F1
#
_entry.id   AF-G4YIS9-F1
#
_cell.length_a   1.000
_cell.length_b   1.000
_cell.length_c   1.000
_cell.angle_alpha   90.00
_cell.angle_beta   90.00
_cell.angle_gamma   90.00
#
_symmetry.space_group_name_H-M   'P 1'
#
loop_
_entity.id
_entity.type
_entity.pdbx_description
1 polymer ?
#
loop_
_entity_poly.entity_id
_entity_poly.type
_entity_poly.pdbx_seq_one_letter_code
_entity_poly.pdbx_strand_id
1 'polypeptide(L)'
;MTTLRRGSSVLKPGVRERQRELETVITKYELLLVIGRTKNPDFESIDLPQIIFRLAECRLYLIRLQRTAWQIDQHAEQPTQPSRDDMEDEAVDSAETMQTTLHDMLEKTRRLYQLPEVIRSVLSVQGEVQVLIETGELFTFCGNHANAMAAYAEGIRLCYNIEDEATEAIMTSKLRKLQRHADAAVRGEALVVKRASDGDNNAESERSKLKAAFEKVADANGFLVKAQLQVLSEELGMQVALTASEIDKMWMQMQQHVKNASRQDDAQISSEISFETFWRWWVSNAVYDHMSHQL
;
A
#
# COMPACT_ATOMS: atom_id res chain seq x y z
N MET A 1 -15.54 10.07 13.11
CA MET A 1 -15.15 9.16 14.22
C MET A 1 -15.22 7.74 13.68
N THR A 2 -14.08 7.23 13.21
CA THR A 2 -13.95 5.86 12.70
C THR A 2 -13.49 5.00 13.86
N THR A 3 -14.42 4.24 14.42
CA THR A 3 -14.11 3.15 15.35
C THR A 3 -13.27 2.13 14.59
N LEU A 4 -12.03 1.90 15.05
CA LEU A 4 -11.28 0.69 14.70
C LEU A 4 -12.21 -0.51 14.87
N ARG A 5 -12.22 -1.40 13.89
CA ARG A 5 -13.08 -2.59 13.79
C ARG A 5 -13.29 -3.21 15.17
N ARG A 6 -14.57 -3.42 15.54
CA ARG A 6 -15.00 -4.15 16.75
C ARG A 6 -14.60 -5.63 16.57
N GLY A 7 -13.30 -5.91 16.70
CA GLY A 7 -12.71 -7.20 16.34
C GLY A 7 -11.18 -7.23 16.24
N SER A 8 -10.46 -6.09 16.16
CA SER A 8 -8.99 -6.12 16.22
C SER A 8 -8.55 -6.56 17.62
N SER A 9 -8.08 -7.80 17.71
CA SER A 9 -7.59 -8.48 18.92
C SER A 9 -6.17 -8.04 19.30
N VAL A 10 -5.53 -7.17 18.51
CA VAL A 10 -4.09 -6.95 18.55
C VAL A 10 -3.64 -5.91 19.56
N LEU A 11 -4.44 -4.86 19.79
CA LEU A 11 -4.10 -3.88 20.83
C LEU A 11 -4.48 -4.42 22.21
N LYS A 12 -3.46 -4.60 23.07
CA LYS A 12 -3.64 -4.90 24.49
C LYS A 12 -4.64 -3.93 25.12
N PRO A 13 -5.49 -4.35 26.07
CA PRO A 13 -6.53 -3.50 26.67
C PRO A 13 -6.04 -2.11 27.11
N GLY A 14 -4.86 -2.03 27.73
CA GLY A 14 -4.27 -0.75 28.15
C GLY A 14 -3.87 0.18 27.00
N VAL A 15 -3.59 -0.35 25.80
CA VAL A 15 -3.30 0.48 24.62
C VAL A 15 -4.58 1.09 24.05
N ARG A 16 -5.69 0.35 24.07
CA ARG A 16 -7.01 0.88 23.66
C ARG A 16 -7.56 1.92 24.64
N GLU A 17 -7.25 1.77 25.92
CA GLU A 17 -7.59 2.77 26.93
C GLU A 17 -6.82 4.08 26.67
N ARG A 18 -5.50 4.00 26.50
CA ARG A 18 -4.68 5.17 26.12
C ARG A 18 -5.09 5.81 24.80
N GLN A 19 -5.53 5.01 23.82
CA GLN A 19 -6.09 5.55 22.59
C GLN A 19 -7.34 6.39 22.86
N ARG A 20 -8.29 5.88 23.65
CA ARG A 20 -9.53 6.60 24.00
C ARG A 20 -9.24 7.86 24.82
N GLU A 21 -8.26 7.80 25.72
CA GLU A 21 -7.78 8.97 26.46
C GLU A 21 -7.22 10.02 25.49
N LEU A 22 -6.40 9.60 24.53
CA LEU A 22 -5.81 10.49 23.53
C LEU A 22 -6.89 11.13 22.64
N GLU A 23 -7.87 10.36 22.17
CA GLU A 23 -9.02 10.87 21.41
C GLU A 23 -9.85 11.89 22.23
N THR A 24 -10.01 11.63 23.53
CA THR A 24 -10.68 12.58 24.44
C THR A 24 -9.89 13.87 24.58
N VAL A 25 -8.56 13.79 24.71
CA VAL A 25 -7.67 14.95 24.79
C VAL A 25 -7.69 15.75 23.48
N ILE A 26 -7.68 15.09 22.33
CA ILE A 26 -7.81 15.73 21.01
C ILE A 26 -9.12 16.53 20.96
N THR A 27 -10.24 15.92 21.33
CA THR A 27 -11.55 16.59 21.34
C THR A 27 -11.55 17.84 22.22
N LYS A 28 -10.89 17.79 23.39
CA LYS A 28 -10.74 18.96 24.27
C LYS A 28 -9.94 20.08 23.62
N TYR A 29 -8.80 19.77 22.99
CA TYR A 29 -8.00 20.78 22.31
C TYR A 29 -8.68 21.34 21.07
N GLU A 30 -9.45 20.54 20.33
CA GLU A 30 -10.28 21.02 19.21
C GLU A 30 -11.32 22.03 19.70
N LEU A 31 -12.00 21.72 20.82
CA LEU A 31 -12.95 22.64 21.43
C LEU A 31 -12.27 23.93 21.91
N LEU A 32 -11.11 23.83 22.56
CA LEU A 32 -10.34 25.00 23.00
C LEU A 32 -9.88 25.86 21.82
N LEU A 33 -9.48 25.25 20.70
CA LEU A 33 -9.11 25.97 19.48
C LEU A 33 -10.31 26.71 18.88
N VAL A 34 -11.49 26.10 18.88
CA VAL A 34 -12.73 26.76 18.43
C VAL A 34 -13.09 27.92 19.34
N ILE A 35 -13.04 27.72 20.66
CA ILE A 35 -13.35 28.74 21.67
C ILE A 35 -12.36 29.90 21.59
N GLY A 36 -11.05 29.63 21.54
CA GLY A 36 -10.01 30.66 21.50
C GLY A 36 -10.02 31.50 20.21
N ARG A 37 -10.66 31.00 19.14
CA ARG A 37 -10.89 31.78 17.90
C ARG A 37 -12.12 32.68 17.96
N THR A 38 -12.93 32.57 19.01
CA THR A 38 -14.07 33.47 19.21
C THR A 38 -13.57 34.84 19.68
N LYS A 39 -14.30 35.91 19.36
CA LYS A 39 -13.99 37.28 19.83
C LYS A 39 -14.45 37.52 21.28
N ASN A 40 -14.60 36.47 22.08
CA ASN A 40 -15.07 36.61 23.45
C ASN A 40 -13.89 37.01 24.36
N PRO A 41 -13.96 38.18 25.05
CA PRO A 41 -12.88 38.64 25.93
C PRO A 41 -12.56 37.67 27.08
N ASP A 42 -13.50 36.84 27.52
CA ASP A 42 -13.29 35.84 28.57
C ASP A 42 -12.22 34.80 28.18
N PHE A 43 -11.95 34.65 26.88
CA PHE A 43 -11.00 33.68 26.32
C PHE A 43 -9.75 34.30 25.71
N GLU A 44 -9.53 35.61 25.89
CA GLU A 44 -8.39 36.34 25.31
C GLU A 44 -7.03 35.87 25.87
N SER A 45 -7.04 35.26 27.06
CA SER A 45 -5.84 34.67 27.70
C SER A 45 -5.42 33.31 27.13
N ILE A 46 -6.21 32.74 26.20
CA ILE A 46 -5.91 31.44 25.60
C ILE A 46 -4.73 31.57 24.62
N ASP A 47 -3.64 30.84 24.91
CA ASP A 47 -2.50 30.70 24.00
C ASP A 47 -2.86 29.76 22.82
N LEU A 48 -3.36 30.35 21.75
CA LEU A 48 -3.71 29.65 20.52
C LEU A 48 -2.53 28.87 19.90
N PRO A 49 -1.32 29.46 19.74
CA PRO A 49 -0.14 28.72 19.31
C PRO A 49 0.10 27.44 20.12
N GLN A 50 0.07 27.51 21.45
CA GLN A 50 0.30 26.35 22.29
C GLN A 50 -0.78 25.26 22.10
N ILE A 51 -2.05 25.65 21.99
CA ILE A 51 -3.14 24.70 21.71
C ILE A 51 -2.94 24.02 20.36
N ILE A 52 -2.57 24.77 19.33
CA ILE A 52 -2.33 24.23 17.99
C ILE A 52 -1.22 23.19 18.02
N PHE A 53 -0.09 23.51 18.67
CA PHE A 53 1.03 22.58 18.80
C PHE A 53 0.63 21.31 19.55
N ARG A 54 -0.06 21.44 20.70
CA ARG A 54 -0.51 20.28 21.49
C ARG A 54 -1.53 19.41 20.75
N LEU A 55 -2.48 20.04 20.05
CA LEU A 55 -3.45 19.32 19.24
C LEU A 55 -2.76 18.51 18.14
N ALA A 56 -1.83 19.13 17.43
CA ALA A 56 -1.10 18.49 16.35
C ALA A 56 -0.22 17.33 16.84
N GLU A 57 0.48 17.51 17.97
CA GLU A 57 1.22 16.44 18.65
C GLU A 57 0.31 15.26 19.01
N CYS A 58 -0.85 15.51 19.64
CA CYS A 58 -1.79 14.46 20.00
C CYS A 58 -2.30 13.70 18.77
N ARG A 59 -2.60 14.41 17.68
CA ARG A 59 -3.01 13.77 16.41
C ARG A 59 -1.90 12.92 15.81
N LEU A 60 -0.66 13.41 15.80
CA LEU A 60 0.49 12.62 15.34
C LEU A 60 0.68 11.33 16.14
N TYR A 61 0.53 11.39 17.47
CA TYR A 61 0.58 10.18 18.31
C TYR A 61 -0.53 9.18 17.99
N LEU A 62 -1.76 9.67 17.76
CA LEU A 62 -2.89 8.81 17.40
C LEU A 62 -2.65 8.15 16.03
N ILE A 63 -2.19 8.91 15.04
CA ILE A 63 -1.88 8.40 13.70
C ILE A 63 -0.81 7.31 13.77
N ARG A 64 0.29 7.55 14.50
CA ARG A 64 1.35 6.56 14.72
C ARG A 64 0.82 5.28 15.36
N LEU A 65 -0.02 5.42 16.37
CA LEU A 65 -0.63 4.30 17.06
C LEU A 65 -1.50 3.47 16.11
N GLN A 66 -2.38 4.12 15.35
CA GLN A 66 -3.28 3.47 14.40
C GLN A 66 -2.52 2.82 13.24
N ARG A 67 -1.52 3.50 12.68
CA ARG A 67 -0.64 2.93 11.65
C ARG A 67 0.08 1.69 12.18
N THR A 68 0.68 1.77 13.37
CA THR A 68 1.40 0.64 13.96
C THR A 68 0.47 -0.54 14.25
N ALA A 69 -0.73 -0.27 14.78
CA ALA A 69 -1.75 -1.30 14.98
C ALA A 69 -2.12 -1.98 13.67
N TRP A 70 -2.38 -1.19 12.62
CA TRP A 70 -2.69 -1.69 11.29
C TRP A 70 -1.55 -2.53 10.69
N GLN A 71 -0.30 -2.09 10.85
CA GLN A 71 0.89 -2.85 10.43
C GLN A 71 0.98 -4.20 11.14
N ILE A 72 0.71 -4.25 12.46
CA ILE A 72 0.74 -5.51 13.21
C ILE A 72 -0.40 -6.43 12.78
N ASP A 73 -1.61 -5.92 12.57
CA ASP A 73 -2.75 -6.71 12.09
C ASP A 73 -2.40 -7.38 10.75
N GLN A 74 -1.83 -6.63 9.81
CA GLN A 74 -1.40 -7.15 8.49
C GLN A 74 -0.26 -8.18 8.58
N HIS A 75 0.65 -8.05 9.56
CA HIS A 75 1.70 -9.04 9.78
C HIS A 75 1.21 -10.30 10.49
N ALA A 76 0.16 -10.20 11.31
CA ALA A 76 -0.45 -11.33 12.01
C ALA A 76 -1.31 -12.22 11.10
N GLU A 77 -1.76 -11.70 9.96
CA GLU A 77 -2.57 -12.41 8.95
C GLU A 77 -1.74 -13.29 7.99
N GLN A 78 -0.43 -13.45 8.17
CA GLN A 78 0.34 -14.50 7.47
C GLN A 78 0.00 -15.89 8.05
N PRO A 79 -0.28 -16.90 7.21
CA PRO A 79 -1.31 -17.90 7.50
C PRO A 79 -0.87 -18.95 8.53
N THR A 80 -1.53 -18.96 9.67
CA THR A 80 -1.87 -20.21 10.33
C THR A 80 -3.10 -20.77 9.59
N GLN A 81 -3.01 -22.02 9.13
CA GLN A 81 -3.97 -22.73 8.27
C GLN A 81 -5.45 -22.33 8.44
N PRO A 82 -6.22 -22.11 7.35
CA PRO A 82 -7.62 -21.79 7.47
C PRO A 82 -8.43 -23.04 7.84
N SER A 83 -8.98 -23.06 9.05
CA SER A 83 -10.23 -23.77 9.29
C SER A 83 -11.32 -23.02 8.53
N ARG A 84 -11.68 -23.62 7.40
CA ARG A 84 -12.86 -23.40 6.57
C ARG A 84 -14.09 -23.05 7.41
N ASP A 85 -14.58 -21.82 7.27
CA ASP A 85 -15.97 -21.48 6.92
C ASP A 85 -16.21 -19.97 7.17
N ASP A 86 -16.67 -19.32 6.10
CA ASP A 86 -17.29 -17.99 5.98
C ASP A 86 -16.43 -16.72 6.16
N MET A 87 -16.50 -15.86 5.12
CA MET A 87 -16.16 -14.43 5.02
C MET A 87 -14.87 -14.05 4.26
N GLU A 88 -14.83 -14.34 2.95
CA GLU A 88 -13.90 -13.68 2.02
C GLU A 88 -14.68 -12.65 1.18
N ASP A 89 -14.76 -11.40 1.65
CA ASP A 89 -15.05 -10.22 0.81
C ASP A 89 -14.68 -8.87 1.47
N GLU A 90 -14.38 -8.81 2.78
CA GLU A 90 -14.15 -7.50 3.46
C GLU A 90 -12.67 -7.04 3.59
N ALA A 91 -11.68 -7.83 3.16
CA ALA A 91 -10.27 -7.52 3.47
C ALA A 91 -9.66 -6.42 2.57
N VAL A 92 -10.04 -6.38 1.29
CA VAL A 92 -9.49 -5.42 0.31
C VAL A 92 -10.02 -4.00 0.55
N ASP A 93 -11.33 -3.88 0.81
CA ASP A 93 -11.97 -2.60 1.17
C ASP A 93 -11.41 -2.03 2.49
N SER A 94 -11.04 -2.88 3.45
CA SER A 94 -10.54 -2.41 4.75
C SER A 94 -9.14 -1.79 4.70
N ALA A 95 -8.28 -2.18 3.75
CA ALA A 95 -6.91 -1.68 3.64
C ALA A 95 -6.85 -0.31 2.95
N GLU A 96 -7.60 -0.15 1.86
CA GLU A 96 -7.70 1.11 1.12
C GLU A 96 -8.43 2.19 1.96
N THR A 97 -9.44 1.79 2.74
CA THR A 97 -10.12 2.68 3.69
C THR A 97 -9.23 3.11 4.85
N MET A 98 -8.34 2.25 5.36
CA MET A 98 -7.41 2.63 6.43
C MET A 98 -6.32 3.58 5.92
N GLN A 99 -5.74 3.30 4.76
CA GLN A 99 -4.75 4.17 4.12
C GLN A 99 -5.31 5.58 3.90
N THR A 100 -6.49 5.69 3.29
CA THR A 100 -7.15 6.97 3.01
C THR A 100 -7.49 7.72 4.30
N THR A 101 -7.98 7.02 5.33
CA THR A 101 -8.26 7.60 6.64
C THR A 101 -7.00 8.17 7.31
N LEU A 102 -5.91 7.39 7.37
CA LEU A 102 -4.65 7.85 7.98
C LEU A 102 -4.04 9.02 7.20
N HIS A 103 -4.13 8.98 5.87
CA HIS A 103 -3.67 10.08 5.02
C HIS A 103 -4.48 11.36 5.26
N ASP A 104 -5.82 11.28 5.34
CA ASP A 104 -6.67 12.42 5.67
C ASP A 104 -6.36 13.00 7.06
N MET A 105 -6.10 12.14 8.05
CA MET A 105 -5.67 12.58 9.38
C MET A 105 -4.32 13.30 9.35
N LEU A 106 -3.35 12.80 8.57
CA LEU A 106 -2.05 13.45 8.38
C LEU A 106 -2.21 14.82 7.71
N GLU A 107 -2.99 14.91 6.64
CA GLU A 107 -3.26 16.15 5.92
C GLU A 107 -3.96 17.19 6.81
N LYS A 108 -4.97 16.77 7.57
CA LYS A 108 -5.64 17.63 8.58
C LYS A 108 -4.69 18.08 9.67
N THR A 109 -3.71 17.26 10.05
CA THR A 109 -2.70 17.61 11.05
C THR A 109 -1.67 18.58 10.49
N ARG A 110 -1.24 18.37 9.23
CA ARG A 110 -0.35 19.29 8.52
C ARG A 110 -0.92 20.71 8.47
N ARG A 111 -2.22 20.83 8.16
CA ARG A 111 -2.93 22.12 8.11
C ARG A 111 -2.93 22.88 9.42
N LEU A 112 -2.78 22.21 10.57
CA LEU A 112 -2.66 22.90 11.87
C LEU A 112 -1.37 23.70 11.96
N TYR A 113 -0.25 23.16 11.46
CA TYR A 113 1.04 23.85 11.46
C TYR A 113 1.11 24.99 10.43
N GLN A 114 0.19 25.00 9.47
CA GLN A 114 0.06 26.05 8.44
C GLN A 114 -0.91 27.17 8.85
N LEU A 115 -1.46 27.11 10.06
CA LEU A 115 -2.34 28.15 10.57
C LEU A 115 -1.59 29.47 10.78
N PRO A 116 -2.19 30.64 10.47
CA PRO A 116 -1.55 31.94 10.62
C PRO A 116 -0.95 32.20 12.00
N GLU A 117 -1.57 31.63 13.03
CA GLU A 117 -1.17 31.71 14.43
C GLU A 117 0.22 31.08 14.69
N VAL A 118 0.65 30.11 13.88
CA VAL A 118 1.89 29.35 14.10
C VAL A 118 2.84 29.27 12.90
N ILE A 119 2.39 29.54 11.67
CA ILE A 119 3.11 29.26 10.41
C ILE A 119 4.53 29.87 10.29
N ARG A 120 4.83 30.90 11.07
CA ARG A 120 6.16 31.56 11.07
C ARG A 120 7.13 30.97 12.10
N SER A 121 6.71 29.97 12.86
CA SER A 121 7.51 29.37 13.91
C SER A 121 8.40 28.26 13.35
N VAL A 122 9.65 28.17 13.81
CA VAL A 122 10.50 27.01 13.53
C VAL A 122 9.85 25.71 14.01
N LEU A 123 9.11 25.76 15.13
CA LEU A 123 8.38 24.62 15.67
C LEU A 123 7.24 24.16 14.74
N SER A 124 6.61 25.06 13.98
CA SER A 124 5.56 24.66 13.04
C SER A 124 6.17 23.94 11.86
N VAL A 125 7.30 24.41 11.34
CA VAL A 125 8.02 23.74 10.26
C VAL A 125 8.54 22.37 10.72
N GLN A 126 9.10 22.26 11.93
CA GLN A 126 9.48 20.96 12.52
C GLN A 126 8.28 20.01 12.64
N GLY A 127 7.12 20.52 13.04
CA GLY A 127 5.87 19.78 13.07
C GLY A 127 5.43 19.29 11.68
N GLU A 128 5.49 20.14 10.65
CA GLU A 128 5.19 19.76 9.27
C GLU A 128 6.14 18.69 8.74
N VAL A 129 7.44 18.82 9.02
CA VAL A 129 8.44 17.81 8.70
C VAL A 129 8.07 16.48 9.35
N GLN A 130 7.66 16.49 10.61
CA GLN A 130 7.26 15.27 11.30
C GLN A 130 6.03 14.61 10.67
N VAL A 131 5.05 15.40 10.22
CA VAL A 131 3.90 14.90 9.45
C VAL A 131 4.37 14.26 8.16
N LEU A 132 5.29 14.89 7.42
CA LEU A 132 5.82 14.37 6.16
C LEU A 132 6.61 13.07 6.34
N ILE A 133 7.33 12.90 7.45
CA ILE A 133 7.96 11.62 7.80
C ILE A 133 6.90 10.52 7.91
N GLU A 134 5.82 10.77 8.65
CA GLU A 134 4.74 9.79 8.85
C GLU A 134 3.98 9.51 7.54
N THR A 135 3.76 10.52 6.70
CA THR A 135 3.19 10.35 5.35
C THR A 135 4.06 9.46 4.48
N GLY A 136 5.38 9.70 4.46
CA GLY A 136 6.31 8.87 3.72
C GLY A 136 6.34 7.42 4.23
N GLU A 137 6.25 7.21 5.55
CA GLU A 137 6.20 5.88 6.15
C GLU A 137 4.90 5.15 5.81
N LEU A 138 3.76 5.85 5.84
CA LEU A 138 2.47 5.31 5.42
C LEU A 138 2.52 4.84 3.97
N PHE A 139 2.96 5.70 3.04
CA PHE A 139 3.05 5.33 1.63
C PHE A 139 4.06 4.21 1.35
N THR A 140 5.18 4.19 2.08
CA THR A 140 6.16 3.10 1.99
C THR A 140 5.53 1.77 2.40
N PHE A 141 4.74 1.76 3.47
CA PHE A 141 4.02 0.57 3.91
C PHE A 141 2.97 0.10 2.90
N CYS A 142 2.24 1.03 2.28
CA CYS A 142 1.26 0.75 1.23
C CYS A 142 1.88 0.36 -0.13
N GLY A 143 3.21 0.28 -0.25
CA GLY A 143 3.88 -0.01 -1.53
C GLY A 143 3.85 1.14 -2.55
N ASN A 144 3.32 2.32 -2.18
CA ASN A 144 3.30 3.49 -3.06
C ASN A 144 4.61 4.28 -2.93
N HIS A 145 5.68 3.72 -3.52
CA HIS A 145 7.02 4.30 -3.42
C HIS A 145 7.13 5.69 -4.05
N ALA A 146 6.36 6.00 -5.10
CA ALA A 146 6.38 7.31 -5.75
C ALA A 146 5.91 8.43 -4.80
N ASN A 147 4.75 8.23 -4.15
CA ASN A 147 4.23 9.20 -3.19
C ASN A 147 5.08 9.26 -1.92
N ALA A 148 5.68 8.14 -1.48
CA ALA A 148 6.62 8.15 -0.37
C ALA A 148 7.87 9.00 -0.67
N MET A 149 8.43 8.86 -1.88
CA MET A 149 9.57 9.68 -2.32
C MET A 149 9.23 11.16 -2.37
N ALA A 150 8.05 11.52 -2.89
CA ALA A 150 7.58 12.90 -2.94
C ALA A 150 7.45 13.52 -1.53
N ALA A 151 6.86 12.79 -0.58
CA ALA A 151 6.73 13.25 0.80
C ALA A 151 8.08 13.47 1.49
N TYR A 152 9.03 12.54 1.32
CA TYR A 152 10.38 12.71 1.89
C TYR A 152 11.16 13.85 1.23
N ALA A 153 11.05 14.03 -0.09
CA ALA A 153 11.69 15.13 -0.80
C ALA A 153 11.15 16.50 -0.33
N GLU A 154 9.84 16.60 -0.12
CA GLU A 154 9.22 17.81 0.44
C GLU A 154 9.70 18.09 1.87
N GLY A 155 9.81 17.06 2.71
CA GLY A 155 10.31 17.21 4.08
C GLY A 155 11.76 17.65 4.15
N ILE A 156 12.63 17.10 3.30
CA ILE A 156 14.03 17.53 3.17
C ILE A 156 14.12 19.02 2.81
N ARG A 157 13.29 19.49 1.87
CA ARG A 157 13.22 20.91 1.50
C ARG A 157 12.84 21.80 2.70
N LEU A 158 11.96 21.31 3.57
CA LEU A 158 11.58 22.04 4.79
C LEU A 158 12.70 22.01 5.84
N CYS A 159 13.35 20.87 6.08
CA CYS A 159 14.51 20.75 6.98
C CYS A 159 15.62 21.73 6.61
N TYR A 160 15.91 21.86 5.31
CA TYR A 160 16.92 22.82 4.82
C TYR A 160 16.59 24.27 5.21
N ASN A 161 15.30 24.66 5.20
CA ASN A 161 14.89 26.03 5.55
C ASN A 161 15.03 26.34 7.05
N ILE A 162 15.09 25.31 7.91
CA ILE A 162 15.23 25.45 9.36
C ILE A 162 16.57 24.94 9.89
N GLU A 163 17.50 24.58 9.00
CA GLU A 163 18.83 24.05 9.34
C GLU A 163 18.77 22.80 10.25
N ASP A 164 17.74 21.96 10.09
CA ASP A 164 17.62 20.69 10.84
C ASP A 164 18.35 19.55 10.11
N GLU A 165 19.68 19.57 10.23
CA GLU A 165 20.57 18.60 9.59
C GLU A 165 20.30 17.16 10.04
N ALA A 166 19.91 16.95 11.29
CA ALA A 166 19.68 15.63 11.85
C ALA A 166 18.47 14.96 11.20
N THR A 167 17.34 15.69 11.13
CA THR A 167 16.12 15.17 10.48
C THR A 167 16.30 15.07 8.96
N GLU A 168 17.02 16.01 8.36
CA GLU A 168 17.39 15.95 6.94
C GLU A 168 18.14 14.65 6.60
N ALA A 169 19.15 14.29 7.39
CA ALA A 169 19.94 13.08 7.18
C ALA A 169 19.07 11.81 7.28
N ILE A 170 18.12 11.78 8.22
CA ILE A 170 17.18 10.65 8.38
C ILE A 170 16.29 10.52 7.15
N MET A 171 15.66 11.60 6.69
CA MET A 171 14.78 11.58 5.52
C MET A 171 15.56 11.25 4.24
N THR A 172 16.76 11.80 4.07
CA THR A 172 17.64 11.51 2.95
C THR A 172 18.04 10.03 2.90
N SER A 173 18.33 9.42 4.06
CA SER A 173 18.60 7.99 4.16
C SER A 173 17.40 7.14 3.72
N LYS A 174 16.18 7.49 4.15
CA LYS A 174 14.94 6.82 3.72
C LYS A 174 14.69 6.99 2.22
N LEU A 175 14.84 8.20 1.69
CA LEU A 175 14.69 8.49 0.26
C LEU A 175 15.67 7.69 -0.60
N ARG A 176 16.96 7.65 -0.21
CA ARG A 176 17.97 6.86 -0.93
C ARG A 176 17.67 5.36 -0.95
N LYS A 177 17.12 4.82 0.15
CA LYS A 177 16.70 3.41 0.19
C LYS A 177 15.59 3.16 -0.84
N LEU A 178 14.56 4.01 -0.88
CA LEU A 178 13.48 3.91 -1.85
C LEU A 178 13.97 4.05 -3.30
N GLN A 179 14.86 5.00 -3.58
CA GLN A 179 15.48 5.17 -4.90
C GLN A 179 16.22 3.90 -5.35
N ARG A 180 17.01 3.29 -4.47
CA ARG A 180 17.71 2.03 -4.80
C ARG A 180 16.74 0.90 -5.11
N HIS A 181 15.60 0.83 -4.42
CA HIS A 181 14.55 -0.14 -4.72
C HIS A 181 13.91 0.11 -6.08
N ALA A 182 13.58 1.36 -6.39
CA ALA A 182 13.05 1.74 -7.71
C ALA A 182 14.05 1.43 -8.84
N ASP A 183 15.32 1.81 -8.68
CA ASP A 183 16.37 1.52 -9.65
C ASP A 183 16.60 0.01 -9.85
N ALA A 184 16.47 -0.78 -8.78
CA ALA A 184 16.56 -2.24 -8.87
C ALA A 184 15.38 -2.84 -9.63
N ALA A 185 14.17 -2.33 -9.43
CA ALA A 185 12.98 -2.74 -10.17
C ALA A 185 13.15 -2.45 -11.67
N VAL A 186 13.56 -1.22 -12.03
CA VAL A 186 13.82 -0.82 -13.43
C VAL A 186 14.91 -1.68 -14.08
N ARG A 187 16.00 -1.98 -13.36
CA ARG A 187 17.04 -2.89 -13.87
C ARG A 187 16.53 -4.32 -14.06
N GLY A 188 15.67 -4.81 -13.17
CA GLY A 188 15.01 -6.11 -13.31
C GLY A 188 14.15 -6.16 -14.57
N GLU A 189 13.31 -5.14 -14.78
CA GLU A 189 12.48 -5.01 -15.99
C GLU A 189 13.33 -4.92 -17.26
N ALA A 190 14.40 -4.12 -17.26
CA ALA A 190 15.29 -3.99 -18.41
C ALA A 190 16.02 -5.31 -18.75
N LEU A 191 16.40 -6.11 -17.75
CA LEU A 191 16.98 -7.44 -17.97
C LEU A 191 15.97 -8.44 -18.54
N VAL A 192 14.72 -8.35 -18.10
CA VAL A 192 13.62 -9.18 -18.63
C VAL A 192 13.32 -8.79 -20.09
N VAL A 193 13.24 -7.50 -20.40
CA VAL A 193 13.04 -7.00 -21.77
C VAL A 193 14.23 -7.33 -22.66
N LYS A 194 15.47 -7.21 -22.17
CA LYS A 194 16.67 -7.59 -22.93
C LYS A 194 16.71 -9.09 -23.23
N ARG A 195 16.30 -9.95 -22.29
CA ARG A 195 16.13 -11.39 -22.57
C ARG A 195 15.06 -11.68 -23.61
N ALA A 196 14.02 -10.85 -23.72
CA ALA A 196 13.00 -10.98 -24.76
C ALA A 196 13.47 -10.42 -26.12
N SER A 197 14.32 -9.40 -26.12
CA SER A 197 14.85 -8.73 -27.32
C SER A 197 16.10 -9.39 -27.91
N ASP A 198 16.87 -10.15 -27.13
CA ASP A 198 18.03 -10.92 -27.60
C ASP A 198 17.57 -12.17 -28.37
N GLY A 199 16.64 -12.01 -29.32
CA GLY A 199 16.36 -12.91 -30.45
C GLY A 199 16.43 -14.41 -30.18
N ASP A 200 16.04 -14.86 -28.99
CA ASP A 200 16.15 -16.26 -28.65
C ASP A 200 14.90 -16.90 -29.25
N ASN A 201 15.09 -17.70 -30.30
CA ASN A 201 14.08 -18.63 -30.85
C ASN A 201 13.43 -19.49 -29.75
N ASN A 202 13.99 -19.46 -28.55
CA ASN A 202 13.48 -19.96 -27.30
C ASN A 202 12.18 -19.29 -26.83
N ALA A 203 11.96 -17.98 -26.91
CA ALA A 203 10.71 -17.37 -26.38
C ALA A 203 9.45 -17.75 -27.18
N GLU A 204 9.55 -17.72 -28.52
CA GLU A 204 8.48 -18.20 -29.42
C GLU A 204 8.34 -19.73 -29.34
N SER A 205 9.46 -20.46 -29.16
CA SER A 205 9.45 -21.91 -28.94
C SER A 205 8.83 -22.29 -27.58
N GLU A 206 9.07 -21.53 -26.53
CA GLU A 206 8.49 -21.73 -25.19
C GLU A 206 7.01 -21.36 -25.21
N ARG A 207 6.62 -20.26 -25.87
CA ARG A 207 5.21 -19.95 -26.14
C ARG A 207 4.51 -21.07 -26.88
N SER A 208 5.15 -21.63 -27.91
CA SER A 208 4.60 -22.74 -28.71
C SER A 208 4.48 -24.04 -27.90
N LYS A 209 5.50 -24.38 -27.09
CA LYS A 209 5.46 -25.55 -26.18
C LYS A 209 4.37 -25.39 -25.13
N LEU A 210 4.29 -24.21 -24.51
CA LEU A 210 3.30 -23.89 -23.48
C LEU A 210 1.89 -23.88 -24.06
N LYS A 211 1.71 -23.34 -25.27
CA LYS A 211 0.44 -23.39 -26.01
C LYS A 211 0.02 -24.83 -26.31
N ALA A 212 0.95 -25.66 -26.77
CA ALA A 212 0.66 -27.08 -27.04
C ALA A 212 0.30 -27.85 -25.77
N ALA A 213 0.98 -27.60 -24.65
CA ALA A 213 0.63 -28.18 -23.35
C ALA A 213 -0.72 -27.69 -22.84
N PHE A 214 -1.01 -26.39 -23.02
CA PHE A 214 -2.29 -25.79 -22.65
C PHE A 214 -3.44 -26.37 -23.47
N GLU A 215 -3.31 -26.47 -24.79
CA GLU A 215 -4.36 -27.01 -25.69
C GLU A 215 -4.67 -28.49 -25.43
N LYS A 216 -3.72 -29.27 -24.92
CA LYS A 216 -3.97 -30.66 -24.50
C LYS A 216 -4.83 -30.77 -23.24
N VAL A 217 -4.77 -29.76 -22.38
CA VAL A 217 -5.34 -29.78 -21.03
C VAL A 217 -6.62 -28.94 -20.96
N ALA A 218 -6.75 -27.94 -21.82
CA ALA A 218 -7.93 -27.11 -21.96
C ALA A 218 -9.15 -27.93 -22.37
N ASP A 219 -10.32 -27.42 -22.03
CA ASP A 219 -11.60 -27.99 -22.43
C ASP A 219 -11.86 -27.84 -23.95
N ALA A 220 -12.98 -28.39 -24.42
CA ALA A 220 -13.37 -28.33 -25.83
C ALA A 220 -13.60 -26.90 -26.36
N ASN A 221 -13.72 -25.92 -25.47
CA ASN A 221 -13.89 -24.51 -25.79
C ASN A 221 -12.57 -23.72 -25.74
N GLY A 222 -11.45 -24.38 -25.41
CA GLY A 222 -10.13 -23.76 -25.33
C GLY A 222 -9.87 -23.00 -24.02
N PHE A 223 -10.62 -23.31 -22.96
CA PHE A 223 -10.44 -22.71 -21.65
C PHE A 223 -9.87 -23.70 -20.64
N LEU A 224 -9.14 -23.17 -19.66
CA LEU A 224 -8.57 -23.95 -18.58
C LEU A 224 -9.27 -23.61 -17.27
N VAL A 225 -9.67 -24.64 -16.51
CA VAL A 225 -10.23 -24.53 -15.16
C VAL A 225 -9.20 -24.88 -14.09
N LYS A 226 -9.38 -24.37 -12.87
CA LYS A 226 -8.43 -24.52 -11.75
C LYS A 226 -7.92 -25.96 -11.53
N ALA A 227 -8.82 -26.95 -11.61
CA ALA A 227 -8.49 -28.35 -11.42
C ALA A 227 -7.50 -28.91 -12.47
N GLN A 228 -7.41 -28.27 -13.64
CA GLN A 228 -6.54 -28.68 -14.74
C GLN A 228 -5.13 -28.10 -14.64
N LEU A 229 -4.86 -27.13 -13.75
CA LEU A 229 -3.51 -26.57 -13.55
C LEU A 229 -2.50 -27.62 -13.06
N GLN A 230 -2.95 -28.60 -12.28
CA GLN A 230 -2.09 -29.69 -11.84
C GLN A 230 -1.63 -30.54 -13.04
N VAL A 231 -2.56 -30.91 -13.92
CA VAL A 231 -2.28 -31.68 -15.14
C VAL A 231 -1.39 -30.88 -16.10
N LEU A 232 -1.61 -29.56 -16.20
CA LEU A 232 -0.75 -28.68 -16.98
C LEU A 232 0.70 -28.67 -16.47
N SER A 233 0.90 -28.69 -15.14
CA SER A 233 2.24 -28.75 -14.55
C SER A 233 2.98 -30.05 -14.87
N GLU A 234 2.24 -31.16 -14.93
CA GLU A 234 2.76 -32.48 -15.31
C GLU A 234 3.13 -32.52 -16.80
N GLU A 235 2.30 -31.97 -17.68
CA GLU A 235 2.58 -31.85 -19.12
C GLU A 235 3.79 -30.94 -19.42
N LEU A 236 4.06 -29.95 -18.56
CA LEU A 236 5.24 -29.10 -18.63
C LEU A 236 6.50 -29.77 -18.07
N GLY A 237 6.40 -31.01 -17.60
CA GLY A 237 7.54 -31.81 -17.13
C GLY A 237 8.09 -31.32 -15.78
N MET A 238 7.26 -30.70 -14.93
CA MET A 238 7.69 -30.29 -13.60
C MET A 238 8.00 -31.54 -12.75
N GLN A 239 9.23 -31.63 -12.24
CA GLN A 239 9.69 -32.77 -11.44
C GLN A 239 8.97 -32.92 -10.09
N VAL A 240 8.30 -31.85 -9.65
CA VAL A 240 7.49 -31.80 -8.43
C VAL A 240 6.11 -31.31 -8.82
N ALA A 241 5.08 -32.11 -8.55
CA ALA A 241 3.70 -31.72 -8.80
C ALA A 241 3.34 -30.49 -7.95
N LEU A 242 2.63 -29.53 -8.54
CA LEU A 242 2.16 -28.35 -7.83
C LEU A 242 1.29 -28.77 -6.64
N THR A 243 1.55 -28.19 -5.48
CA THR A 243 0.71 -28.38 -4.30
C THR A 243 -0.61 -27.63 -4.45
N ALA A 244 -1.65 -28.07 -3.76
CA ALA A 244 -2.97 -27.40 -3.80
C ALA A 244 -2.88 -25.90 -3.47
N SER A 245 -2.03 -25.53 -2.50
CA SER A 245 -1.80 -24.12 -2.14
C SER A 245 -1.09 -23.31 -3.22
N GLU A 246 -0.22 -23.93 -4.03
CA GLU A 246 0.44 -23.26 -5.15
C GLU A 246 -0.54 -23.03 -6.29
N ILE A 247 -1.40 -24.03 -6.58
CA ILE A 247 -2.49 -23.92 -7.56
C ILE A 247 -3.46 -22.81 -7.16
N ASP A 248 -3.87 -22.76 -5.89
CA ASP A 248 -4.75 -21.71 -5.36
C ASP A 248 -4.16 -20.31 -5.56
N LYS A 249 -2.87 -20.16 -5.22
CA LYS A 249 -2.15 -18.89 -5.35
C LYS A 249 -1.99 -18.46 -6.81
N MET A 250 -1.60 -19.38 -7.68
CA MET A 250 -1.47 -19.12 -9.12
C MET A 250 -2.81 -18.72 -9.73
N TRP A 251 -3.88 -19.43 -9.38
CA TRP A 251 -5.24 -19.15 -9.86
C TRP A 251 -5.74 -17.76 -9.44
N MET A 252 -5.57 -17.43 -8.16
CA MET A 252 -5.88 -16.10 -7.62
C MET A 252 -5.11 -15.00 -8.34
N GLN A 253 -3.81 -15.20 -8.59
CA GLN A 253 -2.98 -14.23 -9.30
C GLN A 253 -3.45 -14.01 -10.75
N MET A 254 -3.82 -15.08 -11.47
CA MET A 254 -4.34 -14.95 -12.83
C MET A 254 -5.68 -14.19 -12.85
N GLN A 255 -6.59 -14.50 -11.92
CA GLN A 255 -7.88 -13.81 -11.81
C GLN A 255 -7.71 -12.33 -11.45
N GLN A 256 -6.81 -12.00 -10.53
CA GLN A 256 -6.48 -10.62 -10.19
C GLN A 256 -5.87 -9.88 -11.38
N HIS A 257 -5.05 -10.57 -12.17
CA HIS A 257 -4.45 -10.03 -13.38
C HIS A 257 -5.51 -9.72 -14.47
N VAL A 258 -6.56 -10.55 -14.59
CA VAL A 258 -7.72 -10.27 -15.46
C VAL A 258 -8.44 -9.00 -15.00
N LYS A 259 -8.76 -8.88 -13.71
CA LYS A 259 -9.43 -7.70 -13.14
C LYS A 259 -8.67 -6.40 -13.41
N ASN A 260 -7.34 -6.44 -13.22
CA ASN A 260 -6.49 -5.28 -13.43
C ASN A 260 -6.39 -4.88 -14.92
N ALA A 261 -6.52 -5.84 -15.85
CA ALA A 261 -6.42 -5.59 -17.28
C ALA A 261 -7.73 -5.06 -17.90
N SER A 262 -8.90 -5.38 -17.33
CA SER A 262 -10.21 -5.03 -17.91
C SER A 262 -10.75 -3.65 -17.54
N ARG A 263 -10.17 -2.91 -16.56
CA ARG A 263 -10.65 -1.57 -16.11
C ARG A 263 -12.18 -1.49 -15.88
N GLN A 264 -12.82 -2.61 -15.56
CA GLN A 264 -14.24 -2.70 -15.27
C GLN A 264 -14.40 -3.54 -14.00
N ASP A 265 -14.91 -2.91 -12.94
CA ASP A 265 -15.19 -3.55 -11.65
C ASP A 265 -16.28 -4.65 -11.73
N ASP A 266 -17.02 -4.72 -12.84
CA ASP A 266 -18.09 -5.69 -13.09
C ASP A 266 -17.68 -6.91 -13.95
N ALA A 267 -16.37 -7.12 -14.19
CA ALA A 267 -15.92 -8.31 -14.90
C ALA A 267 -16.17 -9.57 -14.03
N GLN A 268 -17.31 -10.21 -14.27
CA GLN A 268 -17.70 -11.49 -13.68
C GLN A 268 -16.49 -12.42 -13.67
N ILE A 269 -16.05 -12.83 -12.48
CA ILE A 269 -14.85 -13.65 -12.30
C ILE A 269 -15.12 -14.98 -13.00
N SER A 270 -14.63 -15.10 -14.23
CA SER A 270 -14.78 -16.33 -14.99
C SER A 270 -14.10 -17.46 -14.22
N SER A 271 -14.80 -18.58 -14.09
CA SER A 271 -14.26 -19.84 -13.56
C SER A 271 -13.25 -20.49 -14.52
N GLU A 272 -13.01 -19.86 -15.66
CA GLU A 272 -12.28 -20.35 -16.82
C GLU A 272 -11.31 -19.28 -17.32
N ILE A 273 -10.09 -19.69 -17.69
CA ILE A 273 -9.00 -18.82 -18.15
C ILE A 273 -8.61 -19.20 -19.58
N SER A 274 -8.52 -18.23 -20.48
CA SER A 274 -8.03 -18.43 -21.86
C SER A 274 -6.50 -18.50 -21.93
N PHE A 275 -5.95 -19.11 -22.98
CA PHE A 275 -4.50 -19.14 -23.18
C PHE A 275 -3.86 -17.75 -23.22
N GLU A 276 -4.54 -16.76 -23.80
CA GLU A 276 -4.04 -15.38 -23.86
C GLU A 276 -3.88 -14.77 -22.47
N THR A 277 -4.86 -14.98 -21.61
CA THR A 277 -4.84 -14.55 -20.21
C THR A 277 -3.72 -15.25 -19.44
N PHE A 278 -3.61 -16.57 -19.62
CA PHE A 278 -2.57 -17.38 -19.00
C PHE A 278 -1.17 -16.96 -19.45
N TRP A 279 -0.97 -16.72 -20.75
CA TRP A 279 0.30 -16.28 -21.31
C TRP A 279 0.70 -14.89 -20.82
N ARG A 280 -0.27 -13.97 -20.73
CA ARG A 280 -0.04 -12.62 -20.21
C ARG A 280 0.28 -12.58 -18.71
N TRP A 281 -0.26 -13.51 -17.94
CA TRP A 281 0.16 -13.72 -16.55
C TRP A 281 1.56 -14.35 -16.47
N TRP A 282 1.84 -15.34 -17.33
CA TRP A 282 3.12 -16.05 -17.39
C TRP A 282 4.28 -15.14 -17.79
N VAL A 283 4.02 -14.24 -18.73
CA VAL A 283 4.96 -13.29 -19.31
C VAL A 283 4.45 -11.90 -18.96
N SER A 284 5.02 -11.30 -17.90
CA SER A 284 4.74 -9.94 -17.41
C SER A 284 4.19 -8.98 -18.48
N ASN A 285 3.20 -8.14 -18.14
CA ASN A 285 2.54 -7.20 -19.06
C ASN A 285 3.50 -6.45 -20.00
N ALA A 286 4.63 -5.96 -19.47
CA ALA A 286 5.60 -5.22 -20.27
C ALA A 286 6.23 -6.07 -21.40
N VAL A 287 6.39 -7.36 -21.17
CA VAL A 287 6.93 -8.31 -22.15
C VAL A 287 5.84 -8.75 -23.12
N TYR A 288 4.63 -9.01 -22.64
CA TYR A 288 3.48 -9.32 -23.49
C TYR A 288 3.21 -8.20 -24.50
N ASP A 289 3.14 -6.95 -24.03
CA ASP A 289 2.88 -5.79 -24.87
C ASP A 289 4.02 -5.60 -25.89
N HIS A 290 5.28 -5.78 -25.48
CA HIS A 290 6.43 -5.70 -26.38
C HIS A 290 6.40 -6.77 -27.49
N MET A 291 6.06 -8.02 -27.16
CA MET A 291 5.92 -9.11 -28.14
C MET A 291 4.73 -8.90 -29.08
N SER A 292 3.61 -8.35 -28.58
CA SER A 292 2.41 -8.09 -29.38
C SER A 292 2.61 -6.99 -30.42
N HIS A 293 3.55 -6.07 -30.18
CA HIS A 293 3.92 -5.01 -31.11
C HIS A 293 4.97 -5.42 -32.17
N GLN A 294 5.53 -6.64 -32.08
CA GLN A 294 6.48 -7.19 -33.06
C GLN A 294 5.86 -8.19 -34.06
N LEU A 295 4.59 -8.57 -33.85
CA LEU A 295 3.76 -9.36 -34.79
C LEU A 295 2.96 -8.44 -35.72
#